data_AF-A0A8T2Z598-F1
#
_entry.id   AF-A0A8T2Z598-F1
#
_cell.length_a   1.000
_cell.length_b   1.000
_cell.length_c   1.000
_cell.angle_alpha   90.00
_cell.angle_beta   90.00
_cell.angle_gamma   90.00
#
_symmetry.space_group_name_H-M   'P 1'
#
loop_
_entity.id
_entity.type
_entity.pdbx_description
1 polymer ?
#
loop_
_entity_poly.entity_id
_entity_poly.type
_entity_poly.pdbx_seq_one_letter_code
_entity_poly.pdbx_strand_id
1 'polypeptide(L)'
;MKNASRITIQRNFEINAMQEHLIVLADWACDCLKEGKLNLLVEEDEEATEDMKRVERFVMVAIWCIQEDPSLRPGMKKVVQMLEGSVQVSVPPDPSSFISTI
;
A
#
# COMPACT_ATOMS: atom_id res chain seq x y z
N MET A 1 13.08 31.19 23.20
CA MET A 1 12.06 30.33 22.54
C MET A 1 12.19 30.38 21.01
N LYS A 2 13.35 30.02 20.43
CA LYS A 2 13.58 30.08 18.96
C LYS A 2 13.93 28.73 18.32
N ASN A 3 13.69 27.61 19.00
CA ASN A 3 14.20 26.29 18.58
C ASN A 3 13.10 25.27 18.20
N ALA A 4 11.83 25.65 18.20
CA ALA A 4 10.73 24.74 17.82
C ALA A 4 10.48 24.71 16.30
N SER A 5 10.61 25.84 15.60
CA SER A 5 10.19 25.97 14.19
C SER A 5 11.13 25.31 13.17
N ARG A 6 12.39 25.00 13.52
CA ARG A 6 13.32 24.26 12.63
C ARG A 6 13.07 22.75 12.60
N ILE A 7 12.45 22.19 13.64
CA ILE A 7 12.18 20.75 13.71
C ILE A 7 10.99 20.38 12.80
N THR A 8 10.02 21.27 12.63
CA THR A 8 8.83 21.01 11.79
C THR A 8 9.15 20.99 10.29
N ILE A 9 10.03 21.88 9.80
CA ILE A 9 10.33 21.97 8.36
C ILE A 9 11.20 20.80 7.87
N GLN A 10 12.18 20.36 8.67
CA GLN A 10 13.01 19.19 8.33
C GLN A 10 12.17 17.90 8.29
N ARG A 11 11.27 17.71 9.28
CA ARG A 11 10.31 16.60 9.25
C ARG A 11 9.39 16.67 8.05
N ASN A 12 8.94 17.85 7.63
CA ASN A 12 8.08 17.98 6.45
C ASN A 12 8.81 17.64 5.13
N PHE A 13 10.08 18.01 4.97
CA PHE A 13 10.84 17.68 3.76
C PHE A 13 11.18 16.18 3.70
N GLU A 14 11.53 15.58 4.83
CA GLU A 14 11.76 14.13 4.95
C GLU A 14 10.46 13.34 4.76
N ILE A 15 9.33 13.82 5.31
CA ILE A 15 8.00 13.26 5.05
C ILE A 15 7.69 13.35 3.56
N ASN A 16 7.90 14.49 2.89
CA ASN A 16 7.62 14.62 1.46
C ASN A 16 8.46 13.65 0.60
N ALA A 17 9.76 13.52 0.87
CA ALA A 17 10.61 12.57 0.16
C ALA A 17 10.22 11.10 0.45
N MET A 18 9.82 10.79 1.68
CA MET A 18 9.29 9.48 2.04
C MET A 18 7.92 9.21 1.41
N GLN A 19 7.05 10.22 1.29
CA GLN A 19 5.75 10.12 0.61
C GLN A 19 5.96 9.85 -0.89
N GLU A 20 6.90 10.53 -1.55
CA GLU A 20 7.24 10.28 -2.96
C GLU A 20 7.70 8.83 -3.17
N HIS A 21 8.59 8.31 -2.32
CA HIS A 21 9.03 6.92 -2.41
C HIS A 21 7.89 5.91 -2.11
N LEU A 22 6.99 6.24 -1.17
CA LEU A 22 5.83 5.41 -0.87
C LEU A 22 4.82 5.37 -2.02
N ILE A 23 4.61 6.50 -2.72
CA ILE A 23 3.77 6.57 -3.92
C ILE A 23 4.36 5.68 -5.02
N VAL A 24 5.67 5.78 -5.29
CA VAL A 24 6.33 4.96 -6.31
C VAL A 24 6.24 3.46 -5.99
N LEU A 25 6.42 3.08 -4.72
CA LEU A 25 6.30 1.67 -4.30
C LEU A 25 4.85 1.16 -4.41
N ALA A 26 3.87 1.99 -4.01
CA ALA A 26 2.45 1.64 -4.11
C ALA A 26 2.03 1.45 -5.57
N ASP A 27 2.44 2.34 -6.46
CA ASP A 27 2.17 2.25 -7.90
C ASP A 27 2.79 0.99 -8.48
N TRP A 28 4.06 0.71 -8.17
CA TRP A 28 4.73 -0.51 -8.62
C TRP A 28 4.04 -1.79 -8.13
N ALA A 29 3.63 -1.83 -6.86
CA ALA A 29 2.88 -2.96 -6.31
C ALA A 29 1.52 -3.15 -7.00
N CYS A 30 0.84 -2.06 -7.36
CA CYS A 30 -0.41 -2.10 -8.13
C CYS A 30 -0.19 -2.66 -9.53
N ASP A 31 0.88 -2.23 -10.21
CA ASP A 31 1.21 -2.73 -11.55
C ASP A 31 1.60 -4.21 -11.51
N CYS A 32 2.40 -4.63 -10.52
CA CYS A 32 2.68 -6.04 -10.27
C CYS A 32 1.40 -6.86 -10.05
N LEU A 33 0.42 -6.34 -9.32
CA LEU A 33 -0.88 -7.00 -9.12
C LEU A 33 -1.66 -7.11 -10.44
N LYS A 34 -1.74 -6.04 -11.23
CA LYS A 34 -2.46 -6.02 -12.52
C LYS A 34 -1.83 -6.97 -13.54
N GLU A 35 -0.50 -7.04 -13.57
CA GLU A 35 0.26 -7.85 -14.52
C GLU A 35 0.46 -9.30 -14.04
N GLY A 36 0.05 -9.63 -12.80
CA GLY A 36 0.27 -10.95 -12.21
C GLY A 36 1.75 -11.24 -11.90
N LYS A 37 2.58 -10.21 -11.77
CA LYS A 37 4.03 -10.28 -11.51
C LYS A 37 4.38 -10.04 -10.05
N LEU A 38 3.57 -10.60 -9.14
CA LEU A 38 3.73 -10.42 -7.69
C LEU A 38 5.02 -11.05 -7.15
N ASN A 39 5.59 -12.03 -7.86
CA ASN A 39 6.88 -12.62 -7.50
C ASN A 39 8.00 -11.58 -7.44
N LEU A 40 7.92 -10.51 -8.27
CA LEU A 40 8.90 -9.43 -8.28
C LEU A 40 8.93 -8.66 -6.94
N LEU A 41 7.83 -8.66 -6.18
CA LEU A 41 7.73 -7.97 -4.90
C LEU A 41 8.41 -8.73 -3.75
N VAL A 42 8.71 -10.02 -3.95
CA VAL A 42 9.14 -10.95 -2.90
C VAL A 42 10.31 -11.84 -3.34
N GLU A 43 11.06 -11.46 -4.38
CA GLU A 43 12.12 -12.30 -4.97
C GLU A 43 13.18 -12.75 -3.95
N GLU A 44 13.44 -11.91 -2.94
CA GLU A 44 14.42 -12.16 -1.89
C GLU A 44 13.82 -12.80 -0.61
N ASP A 45 12.53 -13.12 -0.62
CA ASP A 45 11.80 -13.71 0.52
C ASP A 45 11.30 -15.11 0.18
N GLU A 46 12.13 -16.11 0.52
CA GLU A 46 11.82 -17.52 0.24
C GLU A 46 10.48 -17.95 0.86
N GLU A 47 10.18 -17.54 2.11
CA GLU A 47 8.92 -17.88 2.79
C GLU A 47 7.72 -17.30 2.02
N ALA A 48 7.82 -16.05 1.56
CA ALA A 48 6.76 -15.42 0.79
C ALA A 48 6.57 -16.09 -0.59
N THR A 49 7.66 -16.52 -1.24
CA THR A 49 7.57 -17.20 -2.54
C THR A 49 6.90 -18.58 -2.47
N GLU A 50 6.92 -19.24 -1.31
CA GLU A 50 6.25 -20.53 -1.10
C GLU A 50 4.70 -20.42 -1.09
N ASP A 51 4.14 -19.24 -0.75
CA ASP A 51 2.70 -18.99 -0.75
C ASP A 51 2.34 -17.69 -1.48
N MET A 52 2.46 -17.71 -2.81
CA MET A 52 2.07 -16.59 -3.66
C MET A 52 0.60 -16.19 -3.54
N LYS A 53 -0.29 -17.10 -3.10
CA LYS A 53 -1.70 -16.75 -2.84
C LYS A 53 -1.83 -15.88 -1.60
N ARG A 54 -1.01 -16.11 -0.57
CA ARG A 54 -0.92 -15.23 0.60
C ARG A 54 -0.33 -13.89 0.21
N VAL A 55 0.73 -13.86 -0.61
CA VAL A 55 1.31 -12.61 -1.13
C VAL A 55 0.26 -11.79 -1.88
N GLU A 56 -0.48 -12.40 -2.80
CA GLU A 56 -1.56 -11.74 -3.54
C GLU A 56 -2.61 -11.13 -2.60
N ARG A 57 -3.09 -11.89 -1.61
CA ARG A 57 -4.03 -11.37 -0.61
C ARG A 57 -3.45 -10.19 0.17
N PHE A 58 -2.18 -10.27 0.58
CA PHE A 58 -1.53 -9.25 1.37
C PHE A 58 -1.38 -7.95 0.57
N VAL A 59 -0.96 -8.05 -0.69
CA VAL A 59 -0.86 -6.91 -1.60
C VAL A 59 -2.23 -6.27 -1.84
N MET A 60 -3.27 -7.06 -2.10
CA MET A 60 -4.63 -6.54 -2.26
C MET A 60 -5.12 -5.81 -1.01
N VAL A 61 -4.87 -6.37 0.19
CA VAL A 61 -5.22 -5.73 1.47
C VAL A 61 -4.44 -4.42 1.65
N ALA A 62 -3.14 -4.41 1.32
CA ALA A 62 -2.31 -3.22 1.40
C ALA A 62 -2.88 -2.10 0.51
N ILE A 63 -3.24 -2.41 -0.73
CA ILE A 63 -3.84 -1.45 -1.68
C ILE A 63 -5.18 -0.91 -1.16
N TRP A 64 -6.02 -1.75 -0.54
CA TRP A 64 -7.25 -1.29 0.14
C TRP A 64 -6.97 -0.32 1.29
N CYS A 65 -5.89 -0.52 2.05
CA CYS A 65 -5.55 0.31 3.20
C CYS A 65 -4.99 1.69 2.84
N ILE A 66 -4.35 1.81 1.67
CA ILE A 66 -3.71 3.06 1.22
C ILE A 66 -4.60 3.90 0.29
N GLN A 67 -5.85 3.50 0.05
CA GLN A 67 -6.79 4.26 -0.79
C GLN A 67 -6.88 5.71 -0.36
N GLU A 68 -6.79 6.65 -1.30
CA GLU A 68 -6.89 8.08 -1.00
C GLU A 68 -8.20 8.42 -0.29
N ASP A 69 -9.33 7.90 -0.79
CA ASP A 69 -10.63 8.00 -0.13
C ASP A 69 -10.68 7.14 1.15
N PRO A 70 -10.76 7.75 2.35
CA PRO A 70 -10.82 7.00 3.60
C PRO A 70 -12.06 6.13 3.74
N SER A 71 -13.14 6.42 3.01
CA SER A 71 -14.39 5.64 3.04
C SER A 71 -14.24 4.27 2.38
N LEU A 72 -13.26 4.12 1.48
CA LEU A 72 -12.92 2.85 0.83
C LEU A 72 -12.03 1.97 1.72
N ARG A 73 -11.33 2.56 2.70
CA ARG A 73 -10.41 1.83 3.56
C ARG A 73 -11.16 0.89 4.49
N PRO A 74 -10.81 -0.41 4.56
CA PRO A 74 -11.44 -1.34 5.50
C PRO A 74 -11.05 -1.01 6.94
N GLY A 75 -11.98 -1.18 7.87
CA GLY A 75 -11.67 -1.11 9.30
C GLY A 75 -10.73 -2.24 9.74
N MET A 76 -9.94 -2.01 10.79
CA MET A 76 -8.87 -2.94 11.21
C MET A 76 -9.36 -4.37 11.48
N LYS A 77 -10.57 -4.53 12.05
CA LYS A 77 -11.17 -5.86 12.23
C LYS A 77 -11.32 -6.61 10.89
N LYS A 78 -11.77 -5.93 9.84
CA LYS A 78 -11.93 -6.49 8.51
C LYS A 78 -10.56 -6.77 7.87
N VAL A 79 -9.59 -5.88 8.05
CA VAL A 79 -8.19 -6.08 7.60
C VAL A 79 -7.63 -7.39 8.16
N VAL A 80 -7.74 -7.62 9.48
CA VAL A 80 -7.27 -8.85 10.11
C VAL A 80 -7.95 -10.08 9.53
N GLN A 81 -9.28 -10.05 9.39
CA GLN A 81 -10.02 -11.15 8.77
C GLN A 81 -9.60 -11.42 7.32
N MET A 82 -9.27 -10.38 6.55
CA MET A 82 -8.79 -10.51 5.18
C MET A 82 -7.39 -11.16 5.13
N LEU A 83 -6.49 -10.75 6.02
CA LEU A 83 -5.13 -11.29 6.12
C LEU A 83 -5.10 -12.74 6.58
N GLU A 84 -5.96 -13.11 7.54
CA GLU A 84 -6.15 -14.49 8.00
C GLU A 84 -6.81 -15.39 6.94
N GLY A 85 -7.37 -14.82 5.87
CA GLY A 85 -8.13 -15.56 4.85
C GLY A 85 -9.55 -15.94 5.30
N SER A 86 -10.00 -15.42 6.45
CA SER A 86 -11.35 -15.64 6.99
C SER A 86 -12.45 -14.99 6.14
N VAL A 87 -12.11 -13.96 5.37
CA VAL A 87 -13.00 -13.35 4.36
C VAL A 87 -12.27 -13.19 3.04
N GLN A 88 -13.01 -13.33 1.93
CA GLN A 88 -12.45 -13.13 0.60
C GLN A 88 -12.12 -11.65 0.37
N VAL A 89 -10.97 -11.40 -0.25
CA VAL A 89 -10.54 -10.07 -0.67
C VAL A 89 -10.95 -9.87 -2.12
N SER A 90 -11.78 -8.85 -2.38
CA SER A 90 -12.06 -8.41 -3.74
C SER A 90 -10.91 -7.57 -4.28
N VAL A 91 -10.72 -7.56 -5.60
CA VAL A 91 -9.74 -6.70 -6.28
C VAL A 91 -9.97 -5.24 -5.87
N PRO A 92 -8.95 -4.56 -5.31
CA PRO A 92 -9.07 -3.17 -4.91
C PRO A 92 -9.14 -2.22 -6.13
N PRO A 93 -9.77 -1.06 -5.98
CA PRO A 93 -9.67 0.00 -6.98
C PRO A 93 -8.23 0.51 -7.08
N ASP A 94 -7.85 0.99 -8.27
CA ASP A 94 -6.51 1.55 -8.49
C ASP A 94 -6.37 2.85 -7.66
N PRO A 95 -5.35 2.92 -6.76
CA PRO A 95 -5.18 4.04 -5.84
C PRO A 95 -5.01 5.40 -6.54
N SER A 96 -4.58 5.43 -7.80
CA SER A 96 -4.38 6.66 -8.58
C SER A 96 -5.63 7.18 -9.30
N SER A 97 -6.75 6.45 -9.25
CA SER A 97 -7.92 6.66 -10.13
C SER A 97 -8.69 7.98 -9.94
N PHE A 98 -8.33 8.82 -8.98
CA PHE A 98 -8.99 10.12 -8.75
C PHE A 98 -8.20 11.34 -9.27
N ILE A 99 -6.97 11.18 -9.74
CA ILE A 99 -6.15 12.33 -10.23
C ILE A 99 -6.47 12.72 -11.68
N SER A 100 -7.19 11.90 -12.45
CA SER A 100 -7.53 12.18 -13.86
C SER A 100 -8.76 13.07 -14.08
N THR A 101 -9.25 13.77 -13.05
CA THR A 101 -10.30 14.80 -13.22
C THR A 101 -9.80 16.18 -12.81
N ILE A 102 -8.88 16.76 -13.59
CA ILE A 102 -8.71 18.22 -13.74
C ILE A 102 -8.36 18.52 -15.20
#